data_AF-A0A6C1BU14-F1
#
_entry.id   AF-A0A6C1BU14-F1
#
_cell.length_a   1.000
_cell.length_b   1.000
_cell.length_c   1.000
_cell.angle_alpha   90.00
_cell.angle_beta   90.00
_cell.angle_gamma   90.00
#
_symmetry.space_group_name_H-M   'P 1'
#
loop_
_entity.id
_entity.type
_entity.pdbx_description
1 polymer ?
#
loop_
_entity_poly.entity_id
_entity_poly.type
_entity_poly.pdbx_seq_one_letter_code
_entity_poly.pdbx_strand_id
1 'polypeptide(L)'
;MKSVFFAILASLMWGTAPVLFKLGLRGDIHPISALVFHNLSAFLLAFVITVITGMKLNYPLREVMLIVAGGIMSGFLGLFFFFEAVKRGNVSVVAPIASTSPLWGSLIAFILLGEPFSWLRAFGILLVVCGIVLISLSSGR
;
A
#
# COMPACT_ATOMS: atom_id res chain seq x y z
N MET A 1 -12.73 11.36 13.50
CA MET A 1 -13.16 12.04 12.25
C MET A 1 -11.98 12.47 11.38
N LYS A 2 -10.96 13.17 11.90
CA LYS A 2 -9.77 13.55 11.10
C LYS A 2 -9.02 12.35 10.48
N SER A 3 -8.91 11.23 11.20
CA SER A 3 -8.29 9.99 10.70
C SER A 3 -9.01 9.41 9.48
N VAL A 4 -10.35 9.40 9.49
CA VAL A 4 -11.18 8.91 8.38
C VAL A 4 -10.98 9.79 7.13
N PHE A 5 -10.89 11.11 7.32
CA PHE A 5 -10.63 12.04 6.22
C PHE A 5 -9.29 11.75 5.52
N PHE A 6 -8.20 11.62 6.28
CA PHE A 6 -6.90 11.27 5.70
C PHE A 6 -6.88 9.87 5.08
N ALA A 7 -7.61 8.90 5.64
CA ALA A 7 -7.75 7.56 5.07
C ALA A 7 -8.48 7.59 3.71
N ILE A 8 -9.51 8.42 3.55
CA ILE A 8 -10.20 8.59 2.27
C ILE A 8 -9.25 9.21 1.24
N LEU A 9 -8.51 10.27 1.59
CA LEU A 9 -7.52 10.86 0.69
C LEU A 9 -6.44 9.84 0.30
N ALA A 10 -5.94 9.06 1.26
CA ALA A 10 -4.99 7.99 0.98
C ALA A 10 -5.58 6.95 0.04
N SER A 11 -6.85 6.55 0.21
CA SER A 11 -7.53 5.61 -0.68
C SER A 11 -7.68 6.16 -2.10
N LEU A 12 -7.90 7.47 -2.26
CA LEU A 12 -7.95 8.12 -3.58
C LEU A 12 -6.59 8.06 -4.28
N MET A 13 -5.50 8.30 -3.54
CA MET A 13 -4.15 8.18 -4.09
C MET A 13 -3.83 6.73 -4.47
N TRP A 14 -4.14 5.77 -3.60
CA TRP A 14 -3.93 4.34 -3.87
C TRP A 14 -4.88 3.75 -4.92
N GLY A 15 -6.01 4.38 -5.19
CA GLY A 15 -6.90 4.02 -6.30
C GLY A 15 -6.38 4.50 -7.66
N THR A 16 -5.70 5.65 -7.70
CA THR A 16 -5.18 6.24 -8.95
C THR A 16 -3.76 5.80 -9.28
N ALA A 17 -2.88 5.63 -8.28
CA ALA A 17 -1.47 5.29 -8.49
C ALA A 17 -1.24 3.99 -9.30
N PRO A 18 -1.97 2.89 -9.09
CA PRO A 18 -1.80 1.67 -9.90
C PRO A 18 -1.99 1.87 -11.40
N VAL A 19 -2.84 2.81 -11.82
CA VAL A 19 -3.03 3.16 -13.23
C VAL A 19 -1.77 3.81 -13.78
N LEU A 20 -1.19 4.77 -13.05
CA LEU A 20 0.08 5.40 -13.43
C LEU A 20 1.23 4.39 -13.47
N PHE A 21 1.30 3.47 -12.50
CA PHE A 21 2.29 2.39 -12.49
C PHE A 21 2.15 1.49 -13.71
N LYS A 22 0.93 1.08 -14.09
CA LYS A 22 0.71 0.30 -15.30
C LYS A 22 1.16 1.03 -16.55
N LEU A 23 0.84 2.32 -16.66
CA LEU A 23 1.26 3.13 -17.81
C LEU A 23 2.80 3.20 -17.92
N GLY A 24 3.51 3.40 -16.81
CA GLY A 24 4.98 3.38 -16.79
C GLY A 24 5.59 1.99 -17.08
N LEU A 25 4.97 0.94 -16.53
CA LEU A 25 5.43 -0.46 -16.70
C LEU A 25 5.05 -1.10 -18.05
N ARG A 26 4.26 -0.41 -18.88
CA ARG A 26 4.01 -0.81 -20.29
C ARG A 26 5.27 -0.69 -21.15
N GLY A 27 6.16 0.23 -20.81
CA GLY A 27 7.50 0.28 -21.41
C GLY A 27 8.41 -0.82 -20.87
N ASP A 28 9.68 -0.78 -21.25
CA ASP A 28 10.66 -1.81 -20.88
C ASP A 28 11.24 -1.64 -19.47
N ILE A 29 10.65 -0.77 -18.64
CA ILE A 29 11.10 -0.56 -17.26
C ILE A 29 10.96 -1.86 -16.48
N HIS A 30 12.06 -2.35 -15.94
CA HIS A 30 12.07 -3.50 -15.04
C HIS A 30 11.40 -3.13 -13.70
N PRO A 31 10.61 -4.00 -13.05
CA PRO A 31 9.95 -3.70 -11.77
C PRO A 31 10.89 -3.18 -10.68
N ILE A 32 12.12 -3.71 -10.61
CA ILE A 32 13.15 -3.20 -9.68
C ILE A 32 13.56 -1.75 -10.04
N SER A 33 13.71 -1.41 -11.32
CA SER A 33 14.00 -0.04 -11.74
C SER A 33 12.84 0.91 -11.43
N ALA A 34 11.59 0.46 -11.65
CA ALA A 34 10.40 1.22 -11.24
C ALA A 34 10.38 1.49 -9.74
N LEU A 35 10.82 0.52 -8.93
CA LEU A 35 10.95 0.65 -7.48
C LEU A 35 11.96 1.73 -7.07
N VAL A 36 13.10 1.79 -7.78
CA VAL A 36 14.11 2.83 -7.56
C VAL A 36 13.51 4.20 -7.85
N PHE A 37 12.86 4.40 -9.00
CA PHE A 37 12.23 5.68 -9.33
C PHE A 37 11.10 6.06 -8.36
N HIS A 38 10.27 5.11 -7.97
CA HIS A 38 9.20 5.30 -6.99
C HIS A 38 9.76 5.77 -5.63
N ASN A 39 10.70 5.02 -5.06
CA ASN A 39 11.21 5.33 -3.73
C ASN A 39 12.11 6.56 -3.71
N LEU A 40 12.88 6.81 -4.77
CA LEU A 40 13.69 8.01 -4.87
C LEU A 40 12.83 9.28 -4.98
N SER A 41 11.76 9.26 -5.79
CA SER A 41 10.86 10.41 -5.89
C SER A 41 10.15 10.71 -4.56
N ALA A 42 9.67 9.67 -3.86
CA ALA A 42 9.08 9.82 -2.54
C ALA A 42 10.08 10.36 -1.50
N PHE A 43 11.31 9.82 -1.48
CA PHE A 43 12.37 10.28 -0.59
C PHE A 43 12.74 11.74 -0.84
N LEU A 44 12.96 12.13 -2.10
CA LEU A 44 13.34 13.51 -2.43
C LEU A 44 12.26 14.51 -1.99
N LEU A 45 10.98 14.22 -2.24
CA LEU A 45 9.90 15.08 -1.82
C LEU A 45 9.81 15.19 -0.30
N ALA A 46 9.89 14.07 0.42
CA ALA A 46 9.87 14.05 1.88
C ALA A 46 11.09 14.80 2.48
N PHE A 47 12.26 14.63 1.88
CA PHE A 47 13.50 15.29 2.28
C PHE A 47 13.41 16.81 2.10
N VAL A 48 12.97 17.28 0.92
CA VAL A 48 12.77 18.71 0.64
C VAL A 48 11.80 19.34 1.64
N ILE A 49 10.67 18.69 1.91
CA ILE A 49 9.69 19.19 2.88
C ILE A 49 10.31 19.25 4.28
N THR A 50 11.06 18.23 4.69
CA THR A 50 11.75 18.19 5.99
C THR A 50 12.73 19.35 6.14
N VAL A 51 13.52 19.63 5.11
CA VAL A 51 14.50 20.74 5.11
C VAL A 51 13.79 22.09 5.18
N ILE A 52 12.77 22.33 4.35
CA ILE A 52 12.06 23.62 4.29
C ILE A 52 11.32 23.92 5.60
N THR A 53 10.78 22.89 6.24
CA THR A 53 9.99 23.04 7.49
C THR A 53 10.86 22.99 8.76
N GLY A 54 12.15 22.63 8.64
CA GLY A 54 13.05 22.49 9.79
C GLY A 54 12.67 21.33 10.72
N MET A 55 11.97 20.31 10.22
CA MET A 55 11.58 19.15 11.02
C MET A 55 12.81 18.38 11.52
N LYS A 56 12.80 18.01 12.80
CA LYS A 56 13.88 17.22 13.41
C LYS A 56 13.76 15.76 12.98
N LEU A 57 14.90 15.12 12.71
CA LEU A 57 15.02 13.68 12.42
C LEU A 57 15.57 12.86 13.60
N ASN A 58 15.69 13.47 14.77
CA ASN A 58 16.20 12.78 15.96
C ASN A 58 15.06 12.09 16.71
N TYR A 59 14.86 10.80 16.42
CA TYR A 59 13.85 9.95 17.04
C TYR A 59 14.48 8.70 17.68
N PRO A 60 13.80 8.04 18.64
CA PRO A 60 14.30 6.82 19.24
C PRO A 60 14.60 5.74 18.20
N LEU A 61 15.78 5.10 18.29
CA LEU A 61 16.23 4.09 17.32
C LEU A 61 15.21 2.97 17.12
N ARG A 62 14.54 2.53 18.20
CA ARG A 62 13.50 1.50 18.14
C ARG A 62 12.36 1.89 17.20
N GLU A 63 11.87 3.12 17.27
CA GLU A 63 10.77 3.61 16.44
C GLU A 63 11.21 3.74 14.99
N VAL A 64 12.41 4.29 14.76
CA VAL A 64 13.01 4.37 13.42
C VAL A 64 13.14 2.98 12.80
N MET A 65 13.63 1.99 13.55
CA MET A 65 13.78 0.61 13.06
C MET A 65 12.45 -0.05 12.72
N LEU A 66 11.39 0.20 13.49
CA LEU A 66 10.04 -0.28 13.16
C LEU A 66 9.50 0.35 11.87
N ILE A 67 9.73 1.66 11.66
CA ILE A 67 9.37 2.35 10.41
C ILE A 67 10.20 1.83 9.23
N VAL A 68 11.50 1.60 9.41
CA VAL A 68 12.36 1.00 8.37
C VAL A 68 11.89 -0.40 8.00
N ALA A 69 11.55 -1.23 8.98
CA ALA A 69 10.98 -2.55 8.73
C ALA A 69 9.66 -2.46 7.95
N GLY A 70 8.76 -1.54 8.33
CA GLY A 70 7.54 -1.24 7.58
C GLY A 70 7.81 -0.74 6.16
N GLY A 71 8.86 0.08 5.98
CA GLY A 71 9.33 0.56 4.68
C GLY A 71 9.89 -0.55 3.78
N ILE A 72 10.58 -1.54 4.34
CA ILE A 72 11.01 -2.73 3.58
C ILE A 72 9.78 -3.56 3.17
N MET A 73 8.82 -3.76 4.08
CA MET A 73 7.61 -4.54 3.78
C MET A 73 6.73 -3.88 2.71
N SER A 74 6.49 -2.57 2.83
CA SER A 74 5.60 -1.83 1.92
C SER A 74 6.33 -1.28 0.69
N GLY A 75 7.40 -0.53 0.92
CA GLY A 75 8.16 0.20 -0.08
C GLY A 75 9.11 -0.67 -0.91
N PHE A 76 9.45 -1.88 -0.46
CA PHE A 76 10.24 -2.83 -1.25
C PHE A 76 9.43 -4.07 -1.63
N LEU A 77 9.13 -4.97 -0.68
CA LEU A 77 8.52 -6.27 -0.98
C LEU A 77 7.12 -6.12 -1.59
N GLY A 78 6.26 -5.34 -0.93
CA GLY A 78 4.89 -5.09 -1.38
C GLY A 78 4.84 -4.47 -2.78
N LEU A 79 5.59 -3.39 -2.99
CA LEU A 79 5.67 -2.74 -4.30
C LEU A 79 6.33 -3.61 -5.38
N PHE A 80 7.35 -4.40 -5.05
CA PHE A 80 7.98 -5.31 -6.01
C PHE A 80 6.97 -6.33 -6.55
N PHE A 81 6.27 -7.04 -5.66
CA PHE A 81 5.25 -8.02 -6.07
C PHE A 81 4.07 -7.33 -6.76
N PHE A 82 3.69 -6.14 -6.31
CA PHE A 82 2.62 -5.37 -6.95
C PHE A 82 3.01 -4.93 -8.37
N PHE A 83 4.22 -4.43 -8.59
CA PHE A 83 4.71 -4.05 -9.91
C PHE A 83 4.84 -5.25 -10.85
N GLU A 84 5.32 -6.39 -10.37
CA GLU A 84 5.31 -7.63 -11.15
C GLU A 84 3.89 -8.04 -11.57
N ALA A 85 2.94 -8.02 -10.64
CA ALA A 85 1.54 -8.34 -10.92
C ALA A 85 0.91 -7.34 -11.89
N VAL A 86 1.11 -6.04 -11.69
CA VAL A 86 0.61 -4.98 -12.57
C VAL A 86 1.25 -5.04 -13.95
N LYS A 87 2.54 -5.33 -14.07
CA LYS A 87 3.22 -5.46 -15.37
C LYS A 87 2.58 -6.57 -16.21
N ARG A 88 2.34 -7.74 -15.60
CA ARG A 88 1.80 -8.95 -16.26
C ARG A 88 0.28 -8.98 -16.41
N GLY A 89 -0.45 -8.33 -15.51
CA GLY A 89 -1.91 -8.43 -15.40
C GLY A 89 -2.66 -7.11 -15.62
N ASN A 90 -3.99 -7.17 -15.51
CA ASN A 90 -4.86 -5.99 -15.58
C ASN A 90 -4.96 -5.31 -14.22
N VAL A 91 -4.81 -3.98 -14.18
CA VAL A 91 -4.93 -3.20 -12.93
C VAL A 91 -6.29 -3.42 -12.27
N SER A 92 -7.36 -3.51 -13.06
CA SER A 92 -8.73 -3.76 -12.57
C SER A 92 -8.90 -5.10 -11.85
N VAL A 93 -7.97 -6.05 -12.02
CA VAL A 93 -7.95 -7.33 -11.30
C VAL A 93 -6.95 -7.28 -10.15
N VAL A 94 -5.74 -6.79 -10.41
CA VAL A 94 -4.63 -6.80 -9.45
C VAL A 94 -4.88 -5.85 -8.27
N ALA A 95 -5.39 -4.65 -8.52
CA ALA A 95 -5.60 -3.65 -7.46
C ALA A 95 -6.68 -4.06 -6.45
N PRO A 96 -7.85 -4.61 -6.85
CA PRO A 96 -8.80 -5.17 -5.89
C PRO A 96 -8.20 -6.29 -5.04
N ILE A 97 -7.46 -7.24 -5.63
CA ILE A 97 -6.82 -8.33 -4.89
C ILE A 97 -5.81 -7.77 -3.86
N ALA A 98 -4.99 -6.79 -4.24
CA ALA A 98 -4.08 -6.11 -3.32
C ALA A 98 -4.81 -5.35 -2.20
N SER A 99 -6.06 -4.92 -2.45
CA SER A 99 -6.92 -4.25 -1.47
C SER A 99 -7.51 -5.20 -0.41
N THR A 100 -7.15 -6.49 -0.42
CA THR A 100 -7.41 -7.43 0.69
C THR A 100 -6.53 -7.17 1.91
N SER A 101 -5.63 -6.17 1.87
CA SER A 101 -4.77 -5.79 2.99
C SER A 101 -5.48 -5.55 4.35
N PRO A 102 -6.75 -5.11 4.45
CA PRO A 102 -7.45 -5.04 5.73
C PRO A 102 -7.62 -6.39 6.43
N LEU A 103 -7.77 -7.49 5.68
CA LEU A 103 -7.79 -8.86 6.24
C LEU A 103 -6.48 -9.15 6.97
N TRP A 104 -5.36 -8.96 6.28
CA TRP A 104 -4.03 -9.21 6.82
C TRP A 104 -3.67 -8.23 7.94
N GLY A 105 -3.99 -6.95 7.77
CA GLY A 105 -3.76 -5.91 8.77
C GLY A 105 -4.50 -6.19 10.07
N SER A 106 -5.78 -6.56 10.00
CA SER A 106 -6.55 -6.91 11.20
C SER A 106 -6.05 -8.18 11.88
N LEU A 107 -5.61 -9.18 11.11
CA LEU A 107 -5.06 -10.41 11.67
C LEU A 107 -3.73 -10.17 12.37
N ILE A 108 -2.82 -9.44 11.71
CA ILE A 108 -1.50 -9.10 12.27
C ILE A 108 -1.65 -8.17 13.48
N ALA A 109 -2.59 -7.21 13.45
CA ALA A 109 -2.87 -6.34 14.59
C ALA A 109 -3.42 -7.12 15.80
N PHE A 110 -4.29 -8.10 15.57
CA PHE A 110 -4.74 -9.00 16.64
C PHE A 110 -3.56 -9.76 17.27
N ILE A 111 -2.66 -10.31 16.44
CA ILE A 111 -1.52 -11.12 16.90
C ILE A 111 -0.44 -10.28 17.59
N LEU A 112 -0.03 -9.15 16.99
CA LEU A 112 1.13 -8.36 17.44
C LEU A 112 0.77 -7.20 18.36
N LEU A 113 -0.40 -6.59 18.18
CA LEU A 113 -0.83 -5.42 18.96
C LEU A 113 -1.86 -5.80 20.05
N GLY A 114 -2.36 -7.04 20.03
CA GLY A 114 -3.37 -7.51 20.98
C GLY A 114 -4.73 -6.84 20.80
N GLU A 115 -5.01 -6.27 19.62
CA GLU A 115 -6.29 -5.61 19.36
C GLU A 115 -7.43 -6.63 19.37
N PRO A 116 -8.56 -6.39 20.06
CA PRO A 116 -9.63 -7.38 20.17
C PRO A 116 -10.24 -7.68 18.80
N PHE A 117 -10.27 -8.95 18.40
CA PHE A 117 -10.88 -9.38 17.14
C PHE A 117 -12.39 -9.58 17.32
N SER A 118 -13.19 -8.58 16.94
CA SER A 118 -14.66 -8.68 17.07
C SER A 118 -15.28 -9.42 15.89
N TRP A 119 -16.39 -10.14 16.16
CA TRP A 119 -17.20 -10.79 15.12
C TRP A 119 -17.69 -9.81 14.05
N LEU A 120 -17.99 -8.57 14.44
CA LEU A 120 -18.36 -7.51 13.50
C LEU A 120 -17.21 -7.14 12.56
N ARG A 121 -15.97 -7.07 13.06
CA ARG A 121 -14.78 -6.84 12.22
C ARG A 121 -14.57 -7.99 11.25
N ALA A 122 -14.69 -9.23 11.72
CA ALA A 122 -14.59 -10.42 10.88
C ALA A 122 -15.62 -10.41 9.74
N PHE A 123 -16.88 -10.08 10.04
CA PHE A 123 -17.93 -9.98 9.04
C PHE A 123 -17.68 -8.86 8.03
N GLY A 124 -17.22 -7.70 8.49
CA GLY A 124 -16.83 -6.60 7.60
C GLY A 124 -15.70 -6.98 6.64
N ILE A 125 -14.67 -7.67 7.15
CA ILE A 125 -13.57 -8.19 6.32
C ILE A 125 -14.09 -9.20 5.29
N LEU A 126 -14.98 -10.12 5.69
CA LEU A 126 -15.60 -11.08 4.78
C LEU A 126 -16.33 -10.37 3.63
N LEU A 127 -17.15 -9.35 3.94
CA LEU A 127 -17.86 -8.56 2.93
C LEU A 127 -16.90 -7.85 1.97
N VAL A 128 -15.81 -7.27 2.49
CA VAL A 128 -14.77 -6.62 1.66
C VAL A 128 -14.13 -7.64 0.71
N VAL A 129 -13.73 -8.81 1.23
CA VAL A 129 -13.11 -9.87 0.43
C VAL A 129 -14.09 -10.39 -0.63
N CYS A 130 -15.35 -10.64 -0.28
CA CYS A 130 -16.38 -11.05 -1.24
C CYS A 130 -16.59 -9.99 -2.34
N GLY A 131 -16.65 -8.71 -1.98
CA GLY A 131 -16.75 -7.61 -2.94
C GLY A 131 -15.55 -7.58 -3.90
N ILE A 132 -14.34 -7.76 -3.38
CA ILE A 132 -13.12 -7.86 -4.19
C ILE A 132 -13.20 -9.03 -5.16
N VAL A 133 -13.60 -10.22 -4.70
CA VAL A 133 -13.75 -11.41 -5.57
C VAL A 133 -14.74 -11.15 -6.70
N LEU A 134 -15.88 -10.52 -6.41
CA LEU A 134 -16.87 -10.18 -7.43
C LEU A 134 -16.32 -9.23 -8.50
N ILE A 135 -15.59 -8.18 -8.09
CA ILE A 135 -14.95 -7.23 -9.02
C ILE A 135 -13.86 -7.91 -9.86
N SER A 136 -13.06 -8.77 -9.24
CA SER A 136 -12.02 -9.53 -9.94
C SER A 136 -12.62 -10.48 -10.99
N LEU A 137 -13.74 -11.13 -10.67
CA LEU A 137 -14.46 -12.01 -11.62
C LEU A 137 -15.13 -11.24 -12.76
N SER A 138 -15.67 -10.04 -12.51
CA SER A 138 -16.27 -9.23 -13.57
C SER A 138 -15.24 -8.69 -14.57
N SER A 139 -14.01 -8.46 -14.11
CA SER A 139 -12.91 -7.90 -14.92
C SER A 139 -12.17 -8.95 -15.76
N GLY A 140 -12.48 -10.24 -15.58
CA GLY A 140 -11.94 -11.36 -16.37
C GLY A 140 -12.80 -11.76 -17.57
N ARG A 141 -13.88 -11.02 -17.85
CA ARG A 141 -14.64 -11.07 -19.11
C ARG A 141 -14.25 -9.91 -20.00
#